data_AF-A0A561UI52-F1
#
_entry.id   AF-A0A561UI52-F1
#
_cell.length_a   1.000
_cell.length_b   1.000
_cell.length_c   1.000
_cell.angle_alpha   90.00
_cell.angle_beta   90.00
_cell.angle_gamma   90.00
#
_symmetry.space_group_name_H-M   'P 1'
#
loop_
_entity.id
_entity.type
_entity.pdbx_description
1 polymer ?
#
loop_
_entity_poly.entity_id
_entity_poly.type
_entity_poly.pdbx_seq_one_letter_code
_entity_poly.pdbx_strand_id
1 'polypeptide(L)'
;MNFRNHKALLALLMVLIGLLPVLVGRLVGGNIWLWTGFGAALAAAVPVLLARMAGAAPLADPFDGGLYGGGSPGEEFAAAPPSQESYSPPPEQPFREVKLERVPLPSLNPEYDFLVSMTVWWRPVRNVGAAPHVNPRALAVDWMIARAKSITEGEQPRRCDLVQRRLEGALGSQALDGSARVEAGAGNISLTLASVDQEHLEHLAKIRRAVESWDAERRHEKNRRSYLGDDVLKSPGSAVVWWLSRQAERGDHLDVEKVVELIGPLAELAAAANNSPVPEAFRHLVRDVSEGADDPDLVDELREAVRQGLIEGFYEAAVNRPAPAGEPAAADPTGDPLRDSLDEFLEELGLQPDSDARRVAAHRLADLAEHVGKTDAAARIRGWDGGPEEEPPPAPVATGPSAPTGRVWQAGPSGPAEEVEVEWPLAAPQAPEDGPEGGGSWSTAD
;
A
#
# COMPACT_ATOMS: atom_id res chain seq x y z
N MET A 1 6.95 51.69 -15.27
CA MET A 1 7.01 50.65 -14.21
C MET A 1 8.43 50.11 -14.13
N ASN A 2 9.00 50.06 -12.92
CA ASN A 2 10.44 50.22 -12.66
C ASN A 2 11.29 48.96 -12.93
N PHE A 3 12.27 49.07 -13.83
CA PHE A 3 13.36 48.10 -14.06
C PHE A 3 14.13 47.71 -12.77
N ARG A 4 14.10 48.59 -11.76
CA ARG A 4 14.74 48.37 -10.46
C ARG A 4 14.10 47.24 -9.64
N ASN A 5 12.80 47.00 -9.85
CA ASN A 5 12.07 45.96 -9.11
C ASN A 5 12.34 44.57 -9.69
N HIS A 6 12.59 44.44 -11.00
CA HIS A 6 12.83 43.15 -11.63
C HIS A 6 14.16 42.51 -11.18
N LYS A 7 15.22 43.31 -11.03
CA LYS A 7 16.52 42.84 -10.50
C LYS A 7 16.42 42.40 -9.04
N ALA A 8 15.64 43.13 -8.23
CA ALA A 8 15.38 42.76 -6.84
C ALA A 8 14.56 41.47 -6.72
N LEU A 9 13.58 41.28 -7.61
CA LEU A 9 12.73 40.09 -7.65
C LEU A 9 13.52 38.84 -8.08
N LEU A 10 14.41 38.98 -9.07
CA LEU A 10 15.31 37.90 -9.48
C LEU A 10 16.33 37.53 -8.39
N ALA A 11 16.87 38.52 -7.68
CA ALA A 11 17.76 38.27 -6.55
C ALA A 11 17.04 37.53 -5.41
N LEU A 12 15.80 37.93 -5.09
CA LEU A 12 15.00 37.28 -4.06
C LEU A 12 14.61 35.85 -4.46
N LEU A 13 14.26 35.62 -5.73
CA LEU A 13 13.95 34.29 -6.26
C LEU A 13 15.16 33.36 -6.17
N MET A 14 16.37 33.84 -6.50
CA MET A 14 17.63 33.08 -6.36
C MET A 14 17.89 32.68 -4.91
N VAL A 15 17.70 33.60 -3.97
CA VAL A 15 17.85 33.30 -2.53
C VAL A 15 16.82 32.27 -2.08
N LEU A 16 15.57 32.40 -2.52
CA LEU A 16 14.48 31.47 -2.16
C LEU A 16 14.76 30.05 -2.68
N ILE A 17 15.21 29.91 -3.93
CA ILE A 17 15.56 28.63 -4.55
C ILE A 17 16.74 27.96 -3.83
N GLY A 18 17.71 28.73 -3.34
CA GLY A 18 18.82 28.19 -2.55
C GLY A 18 18.45 27.78 -1.13
N LEU A 19 17.49 28.47 -0.49
CA LEU A 19 17.12 28.24 0.90
C LEU A 19 16.14 27.06 1.08
N LEU A 20 15.27 26.82 0.09
CA LEU A 20 14.20 25.83 0.17
C LEU A 20 14.73 24.38 0.33
N PRO A 21 15.78 23.92 -0.38
CA PRO A 21 16.36 22.59 -0.18
C PRO A 21 16.99 22.40 1.20
N VAL A 22 17.56 23.47 1.77
CA VAL A 22 18.17 23.43 3.12
C VAL A 22 17.10 23.25 4.19
N LEU A 23 15.95 23.92 4.04
CA LEU A 23 14.81 23.80 4.95
C LEU A 23 14.18 22.39 4.89
N VAL A 24 13.99 21.87 3.67
CA VAL A 24 13.46 20.50 3.44
C VAL A 24 14.41 19.45 3.99
N GLY A 25 15.73 19.59 3.76
CA GLY A 25 16.72 18.67 4.29
C GLY A 25 16.74 18.61 5.82
N ARG A 26 16.44 19.74 6.48
CA ARG A 26 16.36 19.81 7.95
C ARG A 26 15.11 19.11 8.51
N LEU A 27 13.99 19.18 7.81
CA LEU A 27 12.73 18.55 8.21
C LEU A 27 12.78 17.01 8.07
N VAL A 28 13.60 16.49 7.16
CA VAL A 28 13.76 15.05 6.90
C VAL A 28 14.82 14.39 7.82
N GLY A 29 15.47 15.16 8.71
CA GLY A 29 16.46 14.62 9.66
C GLY A 29 17.78 14.18 9.02
N GLY A 30 18.05 14.58 7.77
CA GLY A 30 19.27 14.24 7.04
C GLY A 30 20.49 15.05 7.48
N ASN A 31 21.69 14.55 7.17
CA ASN A 31 22.95 15.24 7.46
C ASN A 31 23.01 16.61 6.74
N ILE A 32 23.07 17.70 7.52
CA ILE A 32 23.08 19.11 7.08
C ILE A 32 24.20 19.40 6.06
N TRP A 33 25.32 18.70 6.12
CA TRP A 33 26.45 18.91 5.22
C TRP A 33 26.18 18.47 3.78
N LEU A 34 25.34 17.44 3.57
CA LEU A 34 24.95 17.01 2.23
C LEU A 34 24.00 18.00 1.55
N TRP A 35 23.08 18.59 2.34
CA TRP A 35 22.08 19.52 1.83
C TRP A 35 22.64 20.92 1.54
N THR A 36 23.61 21.39 2.32
CA THR A 36 24.31 22.65 2.04
C THR A 36 25.14 22.57 0.76
N GLY A 37 25.78 21.43 0.49
CA GLY A 37 26.47 21.16 -0.78
C GLY A 37 25.52 21.16 -1.98
N PHE A 38 24.37 20.49 -1.87
CA PHE A 38 23.38 20.43 -2.94
C PHE A 38 22.76 21.80 -3.25
N GLY A 39 22.42 22.59 -2.22
CA GLY A 39 21.91 23.95 -2.38
C GLY A 39 22.92 24.89 -3.07
N ALA A 40 24.21 24.81 -2.70
CA ALA A 40 25.27 25.60 -3.33
C ALA A 40 25.49 25.22 -4.81
N ALA A 41 25.47 23.92 -5.13
CA ALA A 41 25.60 23.44 -6.50
C ALA A 41 24.45 23.93 -7.40
N LEU A 42 23.22 23.93 -6.87
CA LEU A 42 22.03 24.34 -7.61
C LEU A 42 22.00 25.86 -7.86
N ALA A 43 22.43 26.65 -6.86
CA ALA A 43 22.58 28.10 -7.00
C ALA A 43 23.65 28.51 -8.03
N ALA A 44 24.69 27.70 -8.23
CA ALA A 44 25.73 27.92 -9.24
C ALA A 44 25.31 27.45 -10.65
N ALA A 45 24.56 26.35 -10.76
CA ALA A 45 24.17 25.77 -12.05
C ALA A 45 23.11 26.59 -12.80
N VAL A 46 22.14 27.17 -12.09
CA VAL A 46 21.03 27.95 -12.66
C VAL A 46 21.48 29.18 -13.49
N PRO A 47 22.41 30.05 -13.01
CA PRO A 47 22.88 31.18 -13.81
C PRO A 47 23.70 30.78 -15.04
N VAL A 48 24.43 29.66 -14.97
CA VAL A 48 25.18 29.12 -16.13
C VAL A 48 24.23 28.60 -17.20
N LEU A 49 23.13 27.94 -16.80
CA LEU A 49 22.11 27.45 -17.72
C LEU A 49 21.34 28.60 -18.38
N LEU A 50 21.01 29.66 -17.61
CA LEU A 50 20.36 30.86 -18.13
C LEU A 50 21.28 31.65 -19.08
N ALA A 51 22.58 31.75 -18.80
CA ALA A 51 23.56 32.36 -19.70
C ALA A 51 23.73 31.57 -21.01
N ARG A 52 23.66 30.23 -20.94
CA ARG A 52 23.67 29.34 -22.12
C ARG A 52 22.39 29.47 -22.97
N MET A 53 21.23 29.70 -22.36
CA MET A 53 19.97 29.92 -23.08
C MET A 53 19.85 31.35 -23.65
N ALA A 54 20.42 32.36 -22.98
CA ALA A 54 20.42 33.74 -23.46
C ALA A 54 21.47 34.04 -24.54
N GLY A 55 22.45 33.16 -24.74
CA GLY A 55 23.50 33.29 -25.76
C GLY A 55 23.10 32.84 -27.17
N ALA A 56 21.83 32.46 -27.40
CA ALA A 56 21.35 32.01 -28.70
C ALA A 56 20.42 33.06 -29.35
N ALA A 57 20.95 33.69 -30.40
CA ALA A 57 20.33 34.49 -31.47
C ALA A 57 20.25 36.03 -31.25
N PRO A 58 20.15 36.85 -32.33
CA PRO A 58 20.57 36.69 -33.73
C PRO A 58 21.47 37.87 -34.22
N LEU A 59 22.42 37.60 -35.13
CA LEU A 59 23.13 38.68 -35.84
C LEU A 59 22.26 39.12 -37.04
N ALA A 60 21.51 40.20 -36.84
CA ALA A 60 20.96 41.02 -37.92
C ALA A 60 21.89 42.22 -38.09
N ASP A 61 22.39 42.44 -39.30
CA ASP A 61 23.08 43.69 -39.65
C ASP A 61 22.32 44.42 -40.78
N PRO A 62 22.37 45.76 -40.79
CA PRO A 62 21.34 46.63 -41.34
C PRO A 62 21.75 47.27 -42.67
N PHE A 63 20.74 47.68 -43.41
CA PHE A 63 20.81 48.59 -44.55
C PHE A 63 21.10 50.04 -44.11
N ASP A 64 22.08 50.69 -44.75
CA ASP A 64 22.14 52.10 -45.21
C ASP A 64 23.60 52.36 -45.68
N GLY A 65 23.96 52.95 -46.81
CA GLY A 65 23.30 53.84 -47.75
C GLY A 65 24.29 54.95 -48.11
N GLY A 66 24.62 55.16 -49.40
CA GLY A 66 25.22 56.43 -49.86
C GLY A 66 26.40 56.40 -50.86
N LEU A 67 26.05 56.47 -52.16
CA LEU A 67 26.52 57.41 -53.21
C LEU A 67 28.03 57.80 -53.31
N TYR A 68 28.65 57.55 -54.47
CA TYR A 68 29.05 58.59 -55.46
C TYR A 68 29.66 57.98 -56.75
N GLY A 69 29.19 58.48 -57.91
CA GLY A 69 29.88 58.59 -59.21
C GLY A 69 29.99 57.31 -60.05
N GLY A 70 29.49 57.18 -61.29
CA GLY A 70 29.22 58.18 -62.33
C GLY A 70 30.08 57.83 -63.56
N GLY A 71 29.48 57.23 -64.60
CA GLY A 71 30.18 56.94 -65.85
C GLY A 71 29.48 55.95 -66.79
N SER A 72 28.48 56.45 -67.52
CA SER A 72 28.01 56.17 -68.90
C SER A 72 28.09 54.77 -69.58
N PRO A 73 27.21 54.53 -70.58
CA PRO A 73 26.68 53.22 -70.93
C PRO A 73 27.48 52.52 -72.03
N GLY A 74 27.62 51.22 -71.90
CA GLY A 74 28.12 50.32 -72.93
C GLY A 74 27.27 49.06 -72.91
N GLU A 75 26.73 48.73 -74.09
CA GLU A 75 25.96 47.55 -74.41
C GLU A 75 26.67 46.23 -74.02
N GLU A 76 25.89 45.15 -74.17
CA GLU A 76 26.32 43.76 -74.38
C GLU A 76 26.27 42.77 -73.21
N PHE A 77 25.49 41.70 -73.47
CA PHE A 77 25.31 40.44 -72.74
C PHE A 77 24.39 40.43 -71.50
N ALA A 78 23.09 40.37 -71.77
CA ALA A 78 22.12 39.72 -70.88
C ALA A 78 22.43 38.21 -70.77
N ALA A 79 23.32 37.84 -69.84
CA ALA A 79 23.42 36.48 -69.35
C ALA A 79 22.26 36.26 -68.37
N ALA A 80 21.34 35.36 -68.73
CA ALA A 80 20.30 34.89 -67.83
C ALA A 80 20.94 34.33 -66.54
N PRO A 81 20.40 34.62 -65.33
CA PRO A 81 20.87 33.95 -64.13
C PRO A 81 20.65 32.44 -64.27
N PRO A 82 21.61 31.59 -63.86
CA PRO A 82 21.42 30.14 -63.93
C PRO A 82 20.19 29.77 -63.08
N SER A 83 19.27 29.03 -63.71
CA SER A 83 18.10 28.46 -63.08
C SER A 83 18.49 27.80 -61.77
N GLN A 84 17.98 28.30 -60.64
CA GLN A 84 17.92 27.53 -59.41
C GLN A 84 17.02 26.33 -59.70
N GLU A 85 17.62 25.18 -60.00
CA GLU A 85 16.93 23.90 -59.90
C GLU A 85 16.47 23.78 -58.45
N SER A 86 15.17 24.00 -58.21
CA SER A 86 14.53 23.72 -56.94
C SER A 86 14.80 22.26 -56.59
N TYR A 87 15.79 22.03 -55.73
CA TYR A 87 16.11 20.71 -55.19
C TYR A 87 14.94 20.31 -54.27
N SER A 88 13.92 19.68 -54.83
CA SER A 88 12.87 19.05 -54.03
C SER A 88 13.49 17.82 -53.37
N PRO A 89 13.51 17.72 -52.02
CA PRO A 89 14.01 16.53 -51.36
C PRO A 89 13.22 15.31 -51.87
N PRO A 90 13.88 14.16 -52.09
CA PRO A 90 13.20 12.96 -52.57
C PRO A 90 12.05 12.59 -51.62
N PRO A 91 10.93 12.08 -52.15
CA PRO A 91 9.75 11.80 -51.34
C PRO A 91 10.07 10.79 -50.23
N GLU A 92 9.70 11.13 -48.99
CA GLU A 92 9.84 10.26 -47.84
C GLU A 92 9.02 8.97 -48.05
N GLN A 93 9.60 7.81 -47.70
CA GLN A 93 8.89 6.54 -47.83
C GLN A 93 7.74 6.46 -46.81
N PRO A 94 6.57 5.92 -47.19
CA PRO A 94 5.44 5.78 -46.28
C PRO A 94 5.75 4.75 -45.17
N PHE A 95 5.19 4.99 -43.98
CA PHE A 95 5.23 4.05 -42.87
C PHE A 95 4.46 2.77 -43.20
N ARG A 96 4.98 1.64 -42.73
CA ARG A 96 4.39 0.30 -42.86
C ARG A 96 4.03 -0.22 -41.47
N GLU A 97 2.96 -0.99 -41.39
CA GLU A 97 2.42 -1.47 -40.11
C GLU A 97 2.73 -2.96 -39.87
N VAL A 98 2.97 -3.32 -38.62
CA VAL A 98 3.07 -4.71 -38.14
C VAL A 98 2.37 -4.82 -36.81
N LYS A 99 1.41 -5.74 -36.69
CA LYS A 99 0.76 -6.04 -35.42
C LYS A 99 1.53 -7.12 -34.68
N LEU A 100 1.75 -6.88 -33.39
CA LEU A 100 2.30 -7.82 -32.43
C LEU A 100 1.20 -8.16 -31.42
N GLU A 101 0.99 -9.45 -31.18
CA GLU A 101 -0.03 -9.94 -30.27
C GLU A 101 0.61 -10.79 -29.19
N ARG A 102 0.30 -10.49 -27.92
CA ARG A 102 0.65 -11.28 -26.74
C ARG A 102 2.13 -11.70 -26.68
N VAL A 103 3.04 -10.77 -26.94
CA VAL A 103 4.48 -11.01 -26.81
C VAL A 103 4.86 -10.97 -25.33
N PRO A 104 5.53 -12.01 -24.78
CA PRO A 104 5.97 -12.01 -23.39
C PRO A 104 7.13 -11.03 -23.18
N LEU A 105 7.02 -10.22 -22.14
CA LEU A 105 8.02 -9.29 -21.65
C LEU A 105 8.31 -9.60 -20.17
N PRO A 106 9.60 -9.63 -19.77
CA PRO A 106 9.97 -9.90 -18.40
C PRO A 106 9.47 -8.79 -17.47
N SER A 107 9.05 -9.17 -16.27
CA SER A 107 8.76 -8.25 -15.17
C SER A 107 9.89 -8.28 -14.12
N LEU A 108 9.77 -7.43 -13.08
CA LEU A 108 10.69 -7.44 -11.94
C LEU A 108 10.68 -8.79 -11.19
N ASN A 109 9.56 -9.52 -11.22
CA ASN A 109 9.49 -10.85 -10.65
C ASN A 109 9.65 -11.90 -11.77
N PRO A 110 10.71 -12.74 -11.74
CA PRO A 110 10.95 -13.76 -12.77
C PRO A 110 9.82 -14.77 -12.97
N GLU A 111 8.91 -14.90 -12.01
CA GLU A 111 7.77 -15.83 -12.08
C GLU A 111 6.59 -15.28 -12.89
N TYR A 112 6.59 -13.98 -13.22
CA TYR A 112 5.49 -13.34 -13.94
C TYR A 112 5.99 -12.58 -15.17
N ASP A 113 5.37 -12.87 -16.32
CA ASP A 113 5.62 -12.16 -17.58
C ASP A 113 4.43 -11.25 -17.92
N PHE A 114 4.74 -10.05 -18.44
CA PHE A 114 3.74 -9.22 -19.08
C PHE A 114 3.50 -9.69 -20.51
N LEU A 115 2.26 -9.65 -20.96
CA LEU A 115 1.86 -9.91 -22.34
C LEU A 115 1.54 -8.58 -23.01
N VAL A 116 2.41 -8.17 -23.94
CA VAL A 116 2.20 -6.93 -24.71
C VAL A 116 1.55 -7.22 -26.05
N SER A 117 0.58 -6.40 -26.43
CA SER A 117 0.08 -6.33 -27.80
C SER A 117 0.24 -4.90 -28.29
N MET A 118 0.77 -4.71 -29.50
CA MET A 118 1.03 -3.38 -30.04
C MET A 118 1.05 -3.38 -31.57
N THR A 119 0.82 -2.22 -32.17
CA THR A 119 1.02 -1.98 -33.61
C THR A 119 2.28 -1.18 -33.81
N VAL A 120 3.26 -1.76 -34.50
CA VAL A 120 4.54 -1.14 -34.84
C VAL A 120 4.44 -0.49 -36.22
N TRP A 121 4.72 0.80 -36.30
CA TRP A 121 4.87 1.55 -37.55
C TRP A 121 6.36 1.74 -37.84
N TRP A 122 6.79 1.40 -39.05
CA TRP A 122 8.22 1.48 -39.41
C TRP A 122 8.43 1.91 -40.86
N ARG A 123 9.58 2.52 -41.14
CA ARG A 123 10.06 2.79 -42.50
C ARG A 123 11.57 2.61 -42.60
N PRO A 124 12.09 2.12 -43.75
CA PRO A 124 13.54 2.02 -43.95
C PRO A 124 14.11 3.40 -44.23
N VAL A 125 15.20 3.74 -43.54
CA VAL A 125 15.92 5.01 -43.72
C VAL A 125 17.03 4.79 -44.75
N ARG A 126 17.08 5.65 -45.76
CA ARG A 126 18.17 5.62 -46.75
C ARG A 126 19.38 6.33 -46.15
N ASN A 127 20.23 5.56 -45.49
CA ASN A 127 21.49 6.07 -44.97
C ASN A 127 22.58 5.98 -46.06
N VAL A 128 23.16 7.12 -46.43
CA VAL A 128 24.22 7.24 -47.44
C VAL A 128 25.50 6.62 -46.86
N GLY A 129 25.70 5.32 -47.09
CA GLY A 129 26.88 4.57 -46.65
C GLY A 129 26.58 3.24 -45.96
N ALA A 130 25.32 2.98 -45.59
CA ALA A 130 24.91 1.69 -45.02
C ALA A 130 24.19 0.84 -46.07
N ALA A 131 24.62 -0.42 -46.24
CA ALA A 131 23.88 -1.36 -47.06
C ALA A 131 22.44 -1.54 -46.51
N PRO A 132 21.40 -1.58 -47.35
CA PRO A 132 20.05 -1.84 -46.86
C PRO A 132 19.99 -3.20 -46.15
N HIS A 133 19.33 -3.25 -44.99
CA HIS A 133 19.12 -4.52 -44.28
C HIS A 133 18.22 -5.44 -45.12
N VAL A 134 18.52 -6.75 -45.14
CA VAL A 134 17.77 -7.74 -45.95
C VAL A 134 16.30 -7.84 -45.50
N ASN A 135 16.03 -7.61 -44.22
CA ASN A 135 14.68 -7.59 -43.66
C ASN A 135 14.49 -6.41 -42.66
N PRO A 136 14.14 -5.21 -43.12
CA PRO A 136 13.98 -4.05 -42.23
C PRO A 136 12.76 -4.17 -41.31
N ARG A 137 11.77 -5.02 -41.67
CA ARG A 137 10.60 -5.30 -40.82
C ARG A 137 10.99 -6.02 -39.52
N ALA A 138 11.77 -7.09 -39.63
CA ALA A 138 12.21 -7.86 -38.47
C ALA A 138 13.06 -7.00 -37.53
N LEU A 139 13.97 -6.19 -38.10
CA LEU A 139 14.80 -5.26 -37.34
C LEU A 139 13.96 -4.24 -36.54
N ALA A 140 12.89 -3.70 -37.15
CA ALA A 140 11.97 -2.79 -36.46
C ALA A 140 11.30 -3.46 -35.25
N VAL A 141 10.80 -4.68 -35.44
CA VAL A 141 10.11 -5.45 -34.40
C VAL A 141 11.05 -5.81 -33.26
N ASP A 142 12.24 -6.34 -33.57
CA ASP A 142 13.22 -6.74 -32.57
C ASP A 142 13.69 -5.55 -31.73
N TRP A 143 13.95 -4.41 -32.37
CA TRP A 143 14.31 -3.18 -31.68
C TRP A 143 13.18 -2.67 -30.78
N MET A 144 11.92 -2.76 -31.22
CA MET A 144 10.78 -2.36 -30.39
C MET A 144 10.53 -3.29 -29.21
N ILE A 145 10.68 -4.59 -29.40
CA ILE A 145 10.62 -5.55 -28.30
C ILE A 145 11.76 -5.29 -27.32
N ALA A 146 12.99 -5.08 -27.78
CA ALA A 146 14.13 -4.78 -26.90
C ALA A 146 13.91 -3.49 -26.08
N ARG A 147 13.35 -2.45 -26.71
CA ARG A 147 13.00 -1.21 -26.01
C ARG A 147 11.89 -1.43 -24.98
N ALA A 148 10.86 -2.20 -25.32
CA ALA A 148 9.79 -2.56 -24.39
C ALA A 148 10.33 -3.37 -23.19
N LYS A 149 11.20 -4.36 -23.43
CA LYS A 149 11.87 -5.16 -22.38
C LYS A 149 12.64 -4.27 -21.41
N SER A 150 13.43 -3.33 -21.92
CA SER A 150 14.22 -2.42 -21.06
C SER A 150 13.36 -1.57 -20.11
N ILE A 151 12.08 -1.39 -20.42
CA ILE A 151 11.14 -0.65 -19.59
C ILE A 151 10.45 -1.59 -18.59
N THR A 152 10.11 -2.81 -18.98
CA THR A 152 9.33 -3.74 -18.14
C THR A 152 10.17 -4.51 -17.12
N GLU A 153 11.46 -4.75 -17.38
CA GLU A 153 12.36 -5.54 -16.50
C GLU A 153 12.43 -5.02 -15.05
N GLY A 154 12.27 -3.72 -14.83
CA GLY A 154 12.31 -3.11 -13.49
C GLY A 154 10.95 -2.96 -12.83
N GLU A 155 9.86 -3.40 -13.48
CA GLU A 155 8.50 -3.03 -13.09
C GLU A 155 7.75 -4.16 -12.39
N GLN A 156 6.97 -3.78 -11.37
CA GLN A 156 6.18 -4.74 -10.61
C GLN A 156 4.94 -5.21 -11.43
N PRO A 157 4.65 -6.53 -11.47
CA PRO A 157 3.52 -7.06 -12.24
C PRO A 157 2.18 -6.47 -11.79
N ARG A 158 2.02 -6.17 -10.50
CA ARG A 158 0.82 -5.53 -9.93
C ARG A 158 0.50 -4.14 -10.48
N ARG A 159 1.42 -3.47 -11.18
CA ARG A 159 1.25 -2.10 -11.69
C ARG A 159 1.04 -2.06 -13.21
N CYS A 160 0.38 -3.08 -13.77
CA CYS A 160 0.19 -3.24 -15.21
C CYS A 160 -0.30 -1.96 -15.92
N ASP A 161 -1.32 -1.28 -15.38
CA ASP A 161 -1.86 -0.04 -15.94
C ASP A 161 -0.86 1.13 -15.99
N LEU A 162 0.02 1.21 -14.99
CA LEU A 162 1.06 2.24 -14.95
C LEU A 162 2.15 1.93 -15.97
N VAL A 163 2.56 0.66 -16.05
CA VAL A 163 3.57 0.19 -17.02
C VAL A 163 3.05 0.36 -18.45
N GLN A 164 1.76 0.08 -18.71
CA GLN A 164 1.14 0.32 -20.00
C GLN A 164 1.26 1.80 -20.41
N ARG A 165 0.84 2.74 -19.55
CA ARG A 165 0.96 4.18 -19.84
C ARG A 165 2.41 4.62 -20.07
N ARG A 166 3.36 4.02 -19.34
CA ARG A 166 4.79 4.27 -19.54
C ARG A 166 5.28 3.75 -20.89
N LEU A 167 4.85 2.57 -21.31
CA LEU A 167 5.14 2.00 -22.62
C LEU A 167 4.52 2.85 -23.75
N GLU A 168 3.28 3.31 -23.59
CA GLU A 168 2.61 4.21 -24.54
C GLU A 168 3.41 5.50 -24.77
N GLY A 169 3.85 6.15 -23.68
CA GLY A 169 4.67 7.35 -23.78
C GLY A 169 6.06 7.11 -24.39
N ALA A 170 6.70 5.98 -24.05
CA ALA A 170 8.05 5.69 -24.50
C ALA A 170 8.13 5.16 -25.94
N LEU A 171 7.19 4.30 -26.35
CA LEU A 171 7.18 3.69 -27.67
C LEU A 171 6.39 4.53 -28.69
N GLY A 172 5.55 5.46 -28.24
CA GLY A 172 4.79 6.37 -29.11
C GLY A 172 5.66 7.34 -29.91
N SER A 173 6.87 7.66 -29.45
CA SER A 173 7.83 8.48 -30.20
C SER A 173 8.54 7.65 -31.27
N GLN A 174 8.51 8.12 -32.52
CA GLN A 174 9.32 7.56 -33.60
C GLN A 174 10.80 7.78 -33.29
N ALA A 175 11.61 6.72 -33.38
CA ALA A 175 13.05 6.81 -33.21
C ALA A 175 13.78 5.85 -34.15
N LEU A 176 15.04 6.18 -34.41
CA LEU A 176 15.94 5.37 -35.21
C LEU A 176 16.44 4.17 -34.40
N ASP A 177 16.55 3.03 -35.07
CA ASP A 177 17.24 1.88 -34.52
C ASP A 177 18.73 2.18 -34.29
N GLY A 178 19.40 1.37 -33.46
CA GLY A 178 20.83 1.58 -33.13
C GLY A 178 21.77 1.56 -34.36
N SER A 179 21.32 1.01 -35.50
CA SER A 179 22.08 1.02 -36.75
C SER A 179 21.70 2.14 -37.72
N ALA A 180 20.73 3.00 -37.37
CA ALA A 180 20.18 4.08 -38.19
C ALA A 180 19.74 3.63 -39.60
N ARG A 181 19.20 2.41 -39.71
CA ARG A 181 18.68 1.80 -40.94
C ARG A 181 17.16 1.79 -40.98
N VAL A 182 16.50 1.86 -39.83
CA VAL A 182 15.05 1.83 -39.70
C VAL A 182 14.61 2.87 -38.69
N GLU A 183 13.55 3.60 -39.05
CA GLU A 183 12.81 4.44 -38.11
C GLU A 183 11.53 3.70 -37.74
N ALA A 184 11.27 3.54 -36.45
CA ALA A 184 10.09 2.85 -35.96
C ALA A 184 9.49 3.53 -34.71
N GLY A 185 8.19 3.33 -34.54
CA GLY A 185 7.43 3.67 -33.34
C GLY A 185 6.29 2.67 -33.16
N ALA A 186 5.61 2.70 -32.02
CA ALA A 186 4.48 1.81 -31.76
C ALA A 186 3.32 2.54 -31.09
N GLY A 187 2.11 2.00 -31.28
CA GLY A 187 0.90 2.46 -30.60
C GLY A 187 -0.16 1.38 -30.61
N ASN A 188 -1.36 1.71 -30.15
CA ASN A 188 -2.38 0.72 -29.73
C ASN A 188 -1.76 -0.33 -28.80
N ILE A 189 -1.03 0.14 -27.78
CA ILE A 189 -0.29 -0.72 -26.86
C ILE A 189 -1.24 -1.15 -25.75
N SER A 190 -1.39 -2.46 -25.57
CA SER A 190 -2.05 -3.03 -24.40
C SER A 190 -1.05 -3.94 -23.66
N LEU A 191 -1.09 -3.87 -22.33
CA LEU A 191 -0.27 -4.71 -21.47
C LEU A 191 -1.20 -5.46 -20.53
N THR A 192 -1.10 -6.79 -20.52
CA THR A 192 -1.91 -7.64 -19.63
C THR A 192 -1.03 -8.69 -18.98
N LEU A 193 -1.38 -9.17 -17.79
CA LEU A 193 -0.82 -10.40 -17.24
C LEU A 193 -1.60 -11.62 -17.75
N ALA A 194 -1.07 -12.83 -17.57
CA ALA A 194 -1.91 -14.01 -17.70
C ALA A 194 -3.03 -13.95 -16.64
N SER A 195 -4.25 -14.37 -17.01
CA SER A 195 -5.42 -14.26 -16.11
C SER A 195 -5.20 -14.96 -14.77
N VAL A 196 -4.58 -16.15 -14.81
CA VAL A 196 -4.21 -16.94 -13.63
C VAL A 196 -3.27 -16.16 -12.71
N ASP A 197 -2.28 -15.47 -13.28
CA ASP A 197 -1.30 -14.69 -12.51
C ASP A 197 -1.92 -13.45 -11.90
N GLN A 198 -2.83 -12.80 -12.63
CA GLN A 198 -3.57 -11.66 -12.12
C GLN A 198 -4.42 -12.05 -10.91
N GLU A 199 -5.22 -13.12 -11.04
CA GLU A 199 -6.05 -13.65 -9.95
C GLU A 199 -5.21 -14.03 -8.73
N HIS A 200 -4.06 -14.68 -8.97
CA HIS A 200 -3.15 -15.05 -7.89
C HIS A 200 -2.57 -13.82 -7.17
N LEU A 201 -2.12 -12.80 -7.92
CA LEU A 201 -1.58 -11.57 -7.34
C LEU A 201 -2.62 -10.77 -6.55
N GLU A 202 -3.87 -10.78 -7.00
CA GLU A 202 -5.02 -10.20 -6.31
C GLU A 202 -5.34 -10.96 -5.03
N HIS A 203 -5.36 -12.30 -5.08
CA HIS A 203 -5.55 -13.14 -3.89
C HIS A 203 -4.48 -12.90 -2.83
N LEU A 204 -3.20 -12.86 -3.23
CA LEU A 204 -2.10 -12.51 -2.33
C LEU A 204 -2.22 -11.09 -1.75
N ALA A 205 -2.81 -10.14 -2.51
CA ALA A 205 -3.04 -8.80 -2.02
C ALA A 205 -4.13 -8.77 -0.95
N LYS A 206 -5.21 -9.56 -1.13
CA LYS A 206 -6.27 -9.72 -0.14
C LYS A 206 -5.72 -10.33 1.15
N ILE A 207 -4.95 -11.41 1.06
CA ILE A 207 -4.31 -12.04 2.24
C ILE A 207 -3.43 -11.04 2.98
N ARG A 208 -2.57 -10.30 2.25
CA ARG A 208 -1.70 -9.30 2.87
C ARG A 208 -2.49 -8.25 3.65
N ARG A 209 -3.54 -7.69 3.05
CA ARG A 209 -4.41 -6.70 3.71
C ARG A 209 -5.08 -7.28 4.95
N ALA A 210 -5.56 -8.52 4.88
CA ALA A 210 -6.19 -9.19 6.01
C ALA A 210 -5.22 -9.47 7.16
N VAL A 211 -3.96 -9.82 6.86
CA VAL A 211 -2.91 -9.98 7.86
C VAL A 211 -2.56 -8.62 8.48
N GLU A 212 -2.38 -7.59 7.66
CA GLU A 212 -2.08 -6.23 8.13
C GLU A 212 -3.19 -5.69 9.04
N SER A 213 -4.47 -5.89 8.69
CA SER A 213 -5.60 -5.49 9.52
C SER A 213 -5.67 -6.29 10.82
N TRP A 214 -5.46 -7.61 10.76
CA TRP A 214 -5.42 -8.46 11.96
C TRP A 214 -4.27 -8.08 12.91
N ASP A 215 -3.07 -7.83 12.37
CA ASP A 215 -1.91 -7.39 13.15
C ASP A 215 -2.11 -5.99 13.72
N ALA A 216 -2.79 -5.10 13.00
CA ALA A 216 -3.18 -3.79 13.51
C ALA A 216 -4.16 -3.93 14.68
N GLU A 217 -5.23 -4.72 14.54
CA GLU A 217 -6.22 -4.94 15.60
C GLU A 217 -5.60 -5.61 16.82
N ARG A 218 -4.75 -6.62 16.63
CA ARG A 218 -4.06 -7.28 17.73
C ARG A 218 -3.11 -6.33 18.46
N ARG A 219 -2.40 -5.46 17.73
CA ARG A 219 -1.55 -4.42 18.35
C ARG A 219 -2.39 -3.41 19.09
N HIS A 220 -3.52 -3.00 18.52
CA HIS A 220 -4.48 -2.11 19.15
C HIS A 220 -4.98 -2.69 20.47
N GLU A 221 -5.44 -3.94 20.48
CA GLU A 221 -5.92 -4.60 21.70
C GLU A 221 -4.82 -4.78 22.75
N LYS A 222 -3.60 -5.17 22.34
CA LYS A 222 -2.45 -5.29 23.26
C LYS A 222 -2.10 -3.95 23.90
N ASN A 223 -2.00 -2.90 23.08
CA ASN A 223 -1.68 -1.57 23.59
C ASN A 223 -2.79 -1.05 24.50
N ARG A 224 -4.06 -1.35 24.19
CA ARG A 224 -5.21 -1.01 25.03
C ARG A 224 -5.12 -1.67 26.40
N ARG A 225 -4.79 -2.97 26.45
CA ARG A 225 -4.61 -3.71 27.70
C ARG A 225 -3.44 -3.17 28.52
N SER A 226 -2.31 -2.86 27.86
CA SER A 226 -1.16 -2.26 28.54
C SER A 226 -1.46 -0.87 29.07
N TYR A 227 -2.10 0.02 28.30
CA TYR A 227 -2.51 1.34 28.78
C TYR A 227 -3.46 1.26 29.99
N LEU A 228 -4.49 0.41 29.89
CA LEU A 228 -5.44 0.25 30.99
C LEU A 228 -4.78 -0.37 32.24
N GLY A 229 -3.91 -1.35 32.08
CA GLY A 229 -3.24 -2.00 33.21
C GLY A 229 -2.12 -1.16 33.83
N ASP A 230 -1.22 -0.67 32.99
CA ASP A 230 0.05 -0.07 33.41
C ASP A 230 -0.06 1.43 33.73
N ASP A 231 -1.03 2.14 33.13
CA ASP A 231 -1.21 3.58 33.32
C ASP A 231 -2.49 3.92 34.09
N VAL A 232 -3.65 3.41 33.66
CA VAL A 232 -4.96 3.79 34.23
C VAL A 232 -5.20 3.08 35.57
N LEU A 233 -5.28 1.75 35.55
CA LEU A 233 -5.65 0.91 36.68
C LEU A 233 -4.45 0.48 37.53
N LYS A 234 -3.27 1.07 37.31
CA LYS A 234 -2.06 0.81 38.11
C LYS A 234 -2.28 1.02 39.61
N SER A 235 -3.11 2.02 39.95
CA SER A 235 -3.46 2.36 41.33
C SER A 235 -4.85 2.99 41.39
N PRO A 236 -5.50 3.00 42.57
CA PRO A 236 -6.75 3.74 42.74
C PRO A 236 -6.63 5.23 42.38
N GLY A 237 -5.49 5.85 42.70
CA GLY A 237 -5.24 7.25 42.40
C GLY A 237 -5.12 7.56 40.90
N SER A 238 -4.44 6.70 40.14
CA SER A 238 -4.33 6.86 38.68
C SER A 238 -5.68 6.64 37.98
N ALA A 239 -6.50 5.72 38.48
CA ALA A 239 -7.84 5.49 37.96
C ALA A 239 -8.76 6.70 38.18
N VAL A 240 -8.69 7.33 39.37
CA VAL A 240 -9.42 8.56 39.66
C VAL A 240 -8.95 9.71 38.77
N VAL A 241 -7.64 9.93 38.63
CA VAL A 241 -7.09 10.99 37.75
C VAL A 241 -7.52 10.80 36.30
N TRP A 242 -7.48 9.56 35.81
CA TRP A 242 -7.95 9.22 34.47
C TRP A 242 -9.45 9.48 34.28
N TRP A 243 -10.27 9.17 35.28
CA TRP A 243 -11.70 9.48 35.23
C TRP A 243 -11.95 11.00 35.19
N LEU A 244 -11.23 11.77 36.01
CA LEU A 244 -11.33 13.24 36.03
C LEU A 244 -10.91 13.86 34.71
N SER A 245 -9.83 13.38 34.09
CA SER A 245 -9.38 13.89 32.79
C SER A 245 -10.43 13.64 31.71
N ARG A 246 -11.12 12.50 31.77
CA ARG A 246 -12.15 12.16 30.79
C ARG A 246 -13.41 13.01 30.91
N GLN A 247 -13.83 13.32 32.13
CA GLN A 247 -14.96 14.24 32.34
C GLN A 247 -14.61 15.67 31.89
N ALA A 248 -13.36 16.10 32.09
CA ALA A 248 -12.88 17.39 31.62
C ALA A 248 -12.89 17.50 30.08
N GLU A 249 -12.57 16.42 29.37
CA GLU A 249 -12.68 16.35 27.89
C GLU A 249 -14.13 16.40 27.40
N ARG A 250 -15.06 15.76 28.12
CA ARG A 250 -16.50 15.74 27.77
C ARG A 250 -17.17 17.11 27.93
N GLY A 251 -16.53 18.04 28.64
CA GLY A 251 -17.06 19.38 28.88
C GLY A 251 -18.11 19.44 30.00
N ASP A 252 -18.26 18.36 30.77
CA ASP A 252 -19.13 18.32 31.93
C ASP A 252 -18.50 19.05 33.13
N HIS A 253 -19.34 19.55 34.03
CA HIS A 253 -18.87 20.17 35.27
C HIS A 253 -18.21 19.12 36.16
N LEU A 254 -17.06 19.46 36.73
CA LEU A 254 -16.35 18.62 37.68
C LEU A 254 -17.16 18.47 38.98
N ASP A 255 -17.94 17.40 39.08
CA ASP A 255 -18.71 17.06 40.27
C ASP A 255 -17.82 16.32 41.27
N VAL A 256 -17.40 17.02 42.33
CA VAL A 256 -16.48 16.48 43.33
C VAL A 256 -17.17 15.45 44.21
N GLU A 257 -18.44 15.63 44.55
CA GLU A 257 -19.24 14.65 45.29
C GLU A 257 -19.29 13.31 44.55
N LYS A 258 -19.56 13.35 43.24
CA LYS A 258 -19.61 12.15 42.40
C LYS A 258 -18.27 11.42 42.30
N VAL A 259 -17.17 12.17 42.24
CA VAL A 259 -15.82 11.59 42.23
C VAL A 259 -15.57 10.81 43.51
N VAL A 260 -15.96 11.36 44.66
CA VAL A 260 -15.77 10.73 45.97
C VAL A 260 -16.54 9.41 46.05
N GLU A 261 -17.75 9.35 45.48
CA GLU A 261 -18.54 8.11 45.40
C GLU A 261 -17.85 7.04 44.53
N LEU A 262 -17.13 7.44 43.48
CA LEU A 262 -16.44 6.54 42.57
C LEU A 262 -15.07 6.03 43.07
N ILE A 263 -14.52 6.59 44.15
CA ILE A 263 -13.21 6.17 44.68
C ILE A 263 -13.23 4.68 45.08
N GLY A 264 -14.30 4.21 45.73
CA GLY A 264 -14.46 2.80 46.13
C GLY A 264 -14.46 1.84 44.93
N PRO A 265 -15.39 2.02 43.97
CA PRO A 265 -15.44 1.21 42.74
C PRO A 265 -14.14 1.23 41.92
N LEU A 266 -13.50 2.40 41.78
CA LEU A 266 -12.23 2.51 41.05
C LEU A 266 -11.07 1.80 41.79
N ALA A 267 -11.07 1.82 43.12
CA ALA A 267 -10.10 1.08 43.91
C ALA A 267 -10.27 -0.44 43.78
N GLU A 268 -11.51 -0.91 43.68
CA GLU A 268 -11.82 -2.33 43.45
C GLU A 268 -11.39 -2.77 42.04
N LEU A 269 -11.69 -1.99 41.01
CA LEU A 269 -11.25 -2.26 39.64
C LEU A 269 -9.72 -2.28 39.50
N ALA A 270 -9.03 -1.32 40.14
CA ALA A 270 -7.57 -1.30 40.16
C ALA A 270 -7.00 -2.54 40.89
N ALA A 271 -7.60 -2.95 42.01
CA ALA A 271 -7.19 -4.13 42.74
C ALA A 271 -7.36 -5.41 41.90
N ALA A 272 -8.52 -5.56 41.24
CA ALA A 272 -8.85 -6.67 40.36
C ALA A 272 -7.92 -6.74 39.14
N ALA A 273 -7.66 -5.60 38.47
CA ALA A 273 -6.77 -5.54 37.31
C ALA A 273 -5.32 -5.98 37.62
N ASN A 274 -4.87 -5.77 38.86
CA ASN A 274 -3.52 -6.11 39.31
C ASN A 274 -3.45 -7.44 40.09
N ASN A 275 -4.53 -8.22 40.17
CA ASN A 275 -4.62 -9.44 40.98
C ASN A 275 -4.17 -9.22 42.45
N SER A 276 -4.56 -8.09 43.03
CA SER A 276 -4.14 -7.66 44.36
C SER A 276 -5.35 -7.39 45.26
N PRO A 277 -5.22 -7.48 46.61
CA PRO A 277 -6.29 -7.08 47.49
C PRO A 277 -6.47 -5.56 47.49
N VAL A 278 -7.70 -5.09 47.71
CA VAL A 278 -7.98 -3.65 47.83
C VAL A 278 -7.12 -3.04 48.95
N PRO A 279 -6.42 -1.91 48.71
CA PRO A 279 -5.61 -1.25 49.72
C PRO A 279 -6.44 -0.89 50.95
N GLU A 280 -5.86 -1.05 52.14
CA GLU A 280 -6.57 -0.90 53.42
C GLU A 280 -7.25 0.47 53.57
N ALA A 281 -6.62 1.52 53.05
CA ALA A 281 -7.16 2.89 53.03
C ALA A 281 -8.50 3.01 52.30
N PHE A 282 -8.81 2.14 51.34
CA PHE A 282 -10.04 2.21 50.54
C PHE A 282 -11.05 1.10 50.88
N ARG A 283 -10.70 0.14 51.73
CA ARG A 283 -11.60 -0.99 52.10
C ARG A 283 -12.92 -0.53 52.72
N HIS A 284 -12.91 0.59 53.44
CA HIS A 284 -14.12 1.16 54.04
C HIS A 284 -15.04 1.85 53.02
N LEU A 285 -14.54 2.14 51.81
CA LEU A 285 -15.28 2.74 50.70
C LEU A 285 -15.77 1.68 49.70
N VAL A 286 -15.18 0.49 49.72
CA VAL A 286 -15.71 -0.65 48.98
C VAL A 286 -16.94 -1.15 49.73
N ARG A 287 -18.10 -0.90 49.14
CA ARG A 287 -19.39 -1.30 49.70
C ARG A 287 -19.46 -2.83 49.70
N ASP A 288 -19.80 -3.43 50.85
CA ASP A 288 -20.21 -4.84 50.85
C ASP A 288 -21.43 -4.95 49.94
N VAL A 289 -21.29 -5.73 48.85
CA VAL A 289 -22.28 -5.94 47.79
C VAL A 289 -23.62 -6.49 48.33
N SER A 290 -23.71 -6.78 49.63
CA SER A 290 -24.91 -7.29 50.27
C SER A 290 -25.93 -6.25 50.75
N GLU A 291 -25.62 -4.94 50.82
CA GLU A 291 -26.56 -3.93 51.39
C GLU A 291 -26.70 -2.60 50.59
N GLY A 292 -26.54 -2.60 49.26
CA GLY A 292 -27.18 -1.55 48.46
C GLY A 292 -26.65 -1.36 47.06
N ALA A 293 -26.97 -2.33 46.22
CA ALA A 293 -26.90 -2.22 44.77
C ALA A 293 -28.20 -1.61 44.21
N ASP A 294 -28.61 -0.43 44.71
CA ASP A 294 -29.85 0.24 44.27
C ASP A 294 -29.61 1.49 43.40
N ASP A 295 -28.36 1.80 43.03
CA ASP A 295 -28.06 2.88 42.06
C ASP A 295 -27.49 2.32 40.74
N PRO A 296 -28.36 1.89 39.80
CA PRO A 296 -27.95 1.36 38.50
C PRO A 296 -27.30 2.43 37.60
N ASP A 297 -27.60 3.71 37.83
CA ASP A 297 -27.12 4.81 36.99
C ASP A 297 -25.59 4.98 37.12
N LEU A 298 -25.04 4.81 38.33
CA LEU A 298 -23.61 4.90 38.59
C LEU A 298 -22.80 3.80 37.88
N VAL A 299 -23.33 2.57 37.86
CA VAL A 299 -22.67 1.40 37.26
C VAL A 299 -22.69 1.51 35.73
N ASP A 300 -23.83 1.92 35.16
CA ASP A 300 -23.97 2.11 33.72
C ASP A 300 -23.12 3.29 33.21
N GLU A 301 -22.98 4.37 33.98
CA GLU A 301 -22.12 5.48 33.61
C GLU A 301 -20.63 5.12 33.72
N LEU A 302 -20.21 4.34 34.72
CA LEU A 302 -18.83 3.84 34.79
C LEU A 302 -18.55 2.91 33.60
N ARG A 303 -19.51 2.06 33.22
CA ARG A 303 -19.41 1.19 32.04
C ARG A 303 -19.32 1.99 30.75
N GLU A 304 -20.08 3.06 30.62
CA GLU A 304 -20.06 3.95 29.45
C GLU A 304 -18.81 4.83 29.42
N ALA A 305 -18.32 5.32 30.56
CA ALA A 305 -17.06 6.06 30.66
C ALA A 305 -15.86 5.18 30.32
N VAL A 306 -15.86 3.91 30.75
CA VAL A 306 -14.88 2.91 30.33
C VAL A 306 -15.01 2.66 28.83
N ARG A 307 -16.22 2.42 28.30
CA ARG A 307 -16.46 2.21 26.86
C ARG A 307 -16.00 3.39 25.99
N GLN A 308 -16.35 4.62 26.35
CA GLN A 308 -16.00 5.83 25.61
C GLN A 308 -14.55 6.25 25.82
N GLY A 309 -13.98 6.06 27.02
CA GLY A 309 -12.55 6.28 27.31
C GLY A 309 -11.64 5.27 26.61
N LEU A 310 -12.13 4.06 26.37
CA LEU A 310 -11.49 3.04 25.54
C LEU A 310 -11.39 3.44 24.06
N ILE A 311 -12.37 4.20 23.55
CA ILE A 311 -12.45 4.56 22.14
C ILE A 311 -11.66 5.84 21.88
N GLU A 312 -11.86 6.92 22.65
CA GLU A 312 -11.34 8.25 22.29
C GLU A 312 -9.95 8.56 22.86
N GLY A 313 -9.65 8.16 24.11
CA GLY A 313 -8.35 8.41 24.75
C GLY A 313 -7.17 7.68 24.08
N PHE A 314 -7.47 6.64 23.30
CA PHE A 314 -6.46 5.89 22.55
C PHE A 314 -6.23 6.45 21.14
N TYR A 315 -7.22 7.12 20.52
CA TYR A 315 -7.01 7.79 19.23
C TYR A 315 -5.92 8.87 19.34
N GLU A 316 -5.87 9.66 20.41
CA GLU A 316 -4.82 10.68 20.59
C GLU A 316 -3.44 10.11 20.97
N ALA A 317 -3.40 9.03 21.75
CA ALA A 317 -2.14 8.36 22.12
C ALA A 317 -1.55 7.54 20.95
N ALA A 318 -2.39 6.97 20.08
CA ALA A 318 -1.97 6.23 18.89
C ALA A 318 -1.56 7.14 17.72
N VAL A 319 -2.19 8.31 17.55
CA VAL A 319 -1.88 9.26 16.47
C VAL A 319 -0.51 9.96 16.66
N ASN A 320 0.03 10.00 17.88
CA ASN A 320 1.37 10.56 18.15
C ASN A 320 2.54 9.59 17.93
N ARG A 321 2.30 8.38 17.42
CA ARG A 321 3.34 7.49 16.86
C ARG A 321 3.07 7.36 15.35
N PRO A 322 4.03 7.65 14.46
CA PRO A 322 3.74 7.75 13.04
C PRO A 322 3.35 6.38 12.49
N ALA A 323 2.07 6.23 12.13
CA ALA A 323 1.56 5.15 11.30
C ALA A 323 0.92 5.77 10.04
N PRO A 324 1.06 5.12 8.86
CA PRO A 324 0.81 5.75 7.58
C PRO A 324 -0.69 5.96 7.35
N ALA A 325 -0.97 7.08 6.68
CA ALA A 325 -2.30 7.53 6.33
C ALA A 325 -3.05 6.52 5.44
N GLY A 326 -4.30 6.25 5.81
CA GLY A 326 -5.33 5.79 4.89
C GLY A 326 -6.23 4.72 5.47
N GLU A 327 -7.28 5.12 6.18
CA GLU A 327 -8.54 4.37 6.20
C GLU A 327 -9.72 5.30 6.55
N PRO A 328 -10.88 5.15 5.90
CA PRO A 328 -12.08 5.91 6.21
C PRO A 328 -12.85 5.32 7.40
N ALA A 329 -13.59 6.21 8.07
CA ALA A 329 -14.34 5.98 9.29
C ALA A 329 -15.28 4.76 9.25
N ALA A 330 -15.20 3.95 10.31
CA ALA A 330 -16.10 2.83 10.59
C ALA A 330 -17.47 3.33 11.07
N ALA A 331 -18.52 2.70 10.55
CA ALA A 331 -19.89 2.83 11.03
C ALA A 331 -20.10 2.02 12.33
N ASP A 332 -21.01 2.52 13.15
CA ASP A 332 -21.43 2.02 14.47
C ASP A 332 -22.02 0.59 14.42
N PRO A 333 -21.51 -0.40 15.18
CA PRO A 333 -22.08 -1.75 15.20
C PRO A 333 -22.96 -1.96 16.44
N THR A 334 -24.27 -1.82 16.27
CA THR A 334 -25.26 -2.35 17.24
C THR A 334 -25.67 -3.80 16.91
N GLY A 335 -24.99 -4.46 15.96
CA GLY A 335 -25.24 -5.85 15.52
C GLY A 335 -24.26 -6.86 16.13
N ASP A 336 -24.64 -8.13 16.15
CA ASP A 336 -23.71 -9.22 16.44
C ASP A 336 -22.80 -9.40 15.20
N PRO A 337 -21.49 -9.04 15.28
CA PRO A 337 -20.62 -8.97 14.11
C PRO A 337 -20.40 -10.34 13.44
N LEU A 338 -20.58 -11.44 14.17
CA LEU A 338 -20.48 -12.78 13.61
C LEU A 338 -21.72 -13.11 12.77
N ARG A 339 -22.90 -12.66 13.20
CA ARG A 339 -24.14 -12.84 12.45
C ARG A 339 -24.11 -12.01 11.18
N ASP A 340 -23.75 -10.73 11.30
CA ASP A 340 -23.67 -9.82 10.15
C ASP A 340 -22.70 -10.35 9.09
N SER A 341 -21.54 -10.86 9.51
CA SER A 341 -20.54 -11.46 8.60
C SER A 341 -21.03 -12.78 7.97
N LEU A 342 -21.79 -13.59 8.71
CA LEU A 342 -22.35 -14.84 8.20
C LEU A 342 -23.50 -14.59 7.22
N ASP A 343 -24.34 -13.60 7.52
CA ASP A 343 -25.42 -13.12 6.65
C ASP A 343 -24.84 -12.63 5.31
N GLU A 344 -23.82 -11.78 5.36
CA GLU A 344 -23.12 -11.27 4.17
C GLU A 344 -22.49 -12.41 3.34
N PHE A 345 -21.80 -13.35 4.00
CA PHE A 345 -21.18 -14.49 3.32
C PHE A 345 -22.20 -15.41 2.63
N LEU A 346 -23.33 -15.68 3.26
CA LEU A 346 -24.36 -16.55 2.68
C LEU A 346 -25.11 -15.84 1.54
N GLU A 347 -25.26 -14.53 1.61
CA GLU A 347 -25.78 -13.72 0.50
C GLU A 347 -24.83 -13.68 -0.70
N GLU A 348 -23.51 -13.58 -0.47
CA GLU A 348 -22.49 -13.67 -1.52
C GLU A 348 -22.54 -15.03 -2.24
N LEU A 349 -22.87 -16.10 -1.51
CA LEU A 349 -23.11 -17.43 -2.08
C LEU A 349 -24.46 -17.57 -2.80
N GLY A 350 -25.26 -16.50 -2.86
CA GLY A 350 -26.56 -16.45 -3.52
C GLY A 350 -27.68 -17.12 -2.73
N LEU A 351 -27.50 -17.35 -1.43
CA LEU A 351 -28.48 -18.01 -0.58
C LEU A 351 -29.46 -16.99 0.00
N GLN A 352 -30.71 -17.09 -0.43
CA GLN A 352 -31.77 -16.18 0.01
C GLN A 352 -32.04 -16.30 1.52
N PRO A 353 -32.40 -15.20 2.21
CA PRO A 353 -32.62 -15.13 3.67
C PRO A 353 -33.52 -16.23 4.24
N ASP A 354 -34.58 -16.57 3.53
CA ASP A 354 -35.59 -17.53 3.99
C ASP A 354 -35.46 -18.92 3.34
N SER A 355 -34.32 -19.23 2.70
CA SER A 355 -34.17 -20.50 1.98
C SER A 355 -33.77 -21.66 2.90
N ASP A 356 -34.35 -22.84 2.63
CA ASP A 356 -33.91 -24.10 3.28
C ASP A 356 -32.42 -24.36 3.09
N ALA A 357 -31.88 -23.96 1.94
CA ALA A 357 -30.45 -24.07 1.64
C ALA A 357 -29.58 -23.22 2.58
N ARG A 358 -30.03 -22.00 2.94
CA ARG A 358 -29.34 -21.12 3.91
C ARG A 358 -29.31 -21.75 5.30
N ARG A 359 -30.42 -22.35 5.74
CA ARG A 359 -30.50 -23.07 7.03
C ARG A 359 -29.58 -24.29 7.09
N VAL A 360 -29.57 -25.11 6.04
CA VAL A 360 -28.67 -26.28 5.96
C VAL A 360 -27.20 -25.85 5.93
N ALA A 361 -26.88 -24.76 5.24
CA ALA A 361 -25.52 -24.22 5.20
C ALA A 361 -25.05 -23.74 6.58
N ALA A 362 -25.89 -22.98 7.30
CA ALA A 362 -25.58 -22.52 8.65
C ALA A 362 -25.42 -23.68 9.65
N HIS A 363 -26.28 -24.71 9.57
CA HIS A 363 -26.16 -25.88 10.44
C HIS A 363 -24.84 -26.63 10.22
N ARG A 364 -24.43 -26.83 8.95
CA ARG A 364 -23.15 -27.46 8.62
C ARG A 364 -21.94 -26.62 9.05
N LEU A 365 -22.04 -25.29 8.98
CA LEU A 365 -21.02 -24.38 9.49
C LEU A 365 -20.90 -24.45 11.01
N ALA A 366 -22.01 -24.58 11.73
CA ALA A 366 -22.01 -24.80 13.17
C ALA A 366 -21.34 -26.13 13.55
N ASP A 367 -21.65 -27.21 12.84
CA ASP A 367 -21.04 -28.53 13.08
C ASP A 367 -19.54 -28.53 12.80
N LEU A 368 -19.10 -27.81 11.75
CA LEU A 368 -17.69 -27.64 11.45
C LEU A 368 -16.98 -26.80 12.52
N ALA A 369 -17.61 -25.73 13.01
CA ALA A 369 -17.07 -24.92 14.11
C ALA A 369 -16.92 -25.75 15.40
N GLU A 370 -17.88 -26.63 15.70
CA GLU A 370 -17.80 -27.53 16.85
C GLU A 370 -16.68 -28.57 16.70
N HIS A 371 -16.50 -29.15 15.52
CA HIS A 371 -15.44 -30.11 15.25
C HIS A 371 -14.02 -29.51 15.41
N VAL A 372 -13.88 -28.19 15.18
CA VAL A 372 -12.63 -27.44 15.35
C VAL A 372 -12.50 -26.88 16.79
N GLY A 373 -13.40 -27.24 17.69
CA GLY A 373 -13.36 -26.85 19.12
C GLY A 373 -13.85 -25.42 19.38
N LYS A 374 -14.63 -24.82 18.47
CA LYS A 374 -15.23 -23.49 18.60
C LYS A 374 -16.71 -23.58 18.99
N THR A 375 -16.98 -24.13 20.16
CA THR A 375 -18.33 -24.37 20.69
C THR A 375 -19.18 -23.10 20.81
N ASP A 376 -18.58 -21.97 21.21
CA ASP A 376 -19.30 -20.69 21.36
C ASP A 376 -19.75 -20.12 20.00
N ALA A 377 -18.92 -20.29 18.96
CA ALA A 377 -19.27 -19.89 17.61
C ALA A 377 -20.38 -20.79 17.05
N ALA A 378 -20.28 -22.10 17.27
CA ALA A 378 -21.32 -23.05 16.87
C ALA A 378 -22.68 -22.73 17.53
N ALA A 379 -22.69 -22.41 18.83
CA ALA A 379 -23.91 -22.01 19.54
C ALA A 379 -24.54 -20.73 18.97
N ARG A 380 -23.71 -19.72 18.62
CA ARG A 380 -24.18 -18.46 18.03
C ARG A 380 -24.74 -18.64 16.62
N ILE A 381 -24.12 -19.50 15.81
CA ILE A 381 -24.61 -19.87 14.48
C ILE A 381 -25.92 -20.67 14.58
N ARG A 382 -26.07 -21.54 15.58
CA ARG A 382 -27.33 -22.28 15.80
C ARG A 382 -28.46 -21.36 16.26
N GLY A 383 -28.19 -20.35 17.07
CA GLY A 383 -29.19 -19.37 17.50
C GLY A 383 -29.56 -18.32 16.44
N TRP A 384 -28.99 -18.40 15.23
CA TRP A 384 -29.15 -17.40 14.16
C TRP A 384 -30.52 -17.47 13.47
N ASP A 385 -31.17 -18.63 13.40
CA ASP A 385 -32.43 -18.80 12.64
C ASP A 385 -33.72 -18.63 13.47
N GLY A 386 -33.61 -18.38 14.78
CA GLY A 386 -34.78 -18.17 15.64
C GLY A 386 -35.76 -19.36 15.67
N GLY A 387 -35.32 -20.58 15.34
CA GLY A 387 -36.13 -21.78 15.47
C GLY A 387 -36.65 -21.96 16.90
N PRO A 388 -37.84 -22.56 17.09
CA PRO A 388 -38.43 -22.73 18.41
C PRO A 388 -37.47 -23.50 19.31
N GLU A 389 -37.23 -22.92 20.49
CA GLU A 389 -36.44 -23.45 21.60
C GLU A 389 -36.74 -24.94 21.79
N GLU A 390 -35.77 -25.79 21.43
CA GLU A 390 -35.89 -27.23 21.57
C GLU A 390 -35.89 -27.53 23.08
N GLU A 391 -37.08 -27.87 23.58
CA GLU A 391 -37.35 -28.19 24.98
C GLU A 391 -36.34 -29.25 25.46
N PRO A 392 -35.64 -29.03 26.59
CA PRO A 392 -34.58 -29.93 27.03
C PRO A 392 -35.17 -31.32 27.32
N PRO A 393 -34.50 -32.41 26.90
CA PRO A 393 -35.04 -33.75 27.04
C PRO A 393 -35.25 -34.09 28.52
N PRO A 394 -36.37 -34.75 28.89
CA PRO A 394 -36.64 -35.11 30.27
C PRO A 394 -35.59 -36.09 30.80
N ALA A 395 -35.22 -35.88 32.07
CA ALA A 395 -34.21 -36.66 32.79
C ALA A 395 -34.45 -38.18 32.71
N PRO A 396 -33.38 -39.00 32.71
CA PRO A 396 -33.48 -40.44 32.51
C PRO A 396 -34.18 -41.12 33.69
N VAL A 397 -35.34 -41.70 33.44
CA VAL A 397 -35.98 -42.65 34.34
C VAL A 397 -35.26 -43.98 34.21
N ALA A 398 -34.68 -44.44 35.32
CA ALA A 398 -34.04 -45.74 35.43
C ALA A 398 -35.09 -46.87 35.41
N THR A 399 -35.00 -47.76 34.42
CA THR A 399 -35.32 -49.20 34.55
C THR A 399 -34.67 -49.99 33.40
N GLY A 400 -33.85 -50.99 33.75
CA GLY A 400 -33.28 -51.95 32.79
C GLY A 400 -34.28 -53.05 32.38
N PRO A 401 -33.80 -54.24 32.01
CA PRO A 401 -33.01 -54.55 30.82
C PRO A 401 -33.84 -55.41 29.85
N SER A 402 -33.65 -55.24 28.53
CA SER A 402 -34.03 -56.27 27.55
C SER A 402 -33.19 -56.14 26.29
N ALA A 403 -32.35 -57.15 26.08
CA ALA A 403 -31.70 -57.48 24.82
C ALA A 403 -32.64 -58.38 23.96
N PRO A 404 -32.21 -58.91 22.80
CA PRO A 404 -31.75 -58.21 21.59
C PRO A 404 -32.47 -58.74 20.33
N THR A 405 -32.53 -57.98 19.23
CA THR A 405 -32.63 -58.43 17.83
C THR A 405 -32.54 -57.16 16.95
N GLY A 406 -31.82 -57.03 15.84
CA GLY A 406 -31.07 -57.95 14.99
C GLY A 406 -31.13 -57.40 13.55
N ARG A 407 -29.98 -56.94 13.02
CA ARG A 407 -29.57 -56.77 11.59
C ARG A 407 -28.52 -55.65 11.53
N VAL A 408 -27.21 -55.92 11.48
CA VAL A 408 -26.39 -56.43 10.36
C VAL A 408 -26.56 -55.62 9.08
N TRP A 409 -25.61 -54.72 8.83
CA TRP A 409 -25.08 -54.44 7.49
C TRP A 409 -23.57 -54.61 7.51
N GLN A 410 -23.10 -55.34 6.50
CA GLN A 410 -21.75 -55.89 6.33
C GLN A 410 -20.75 -54.79 5.95
N ALA A 411 -19.55 -54.92 6.49
CA ALA A 411 -18.35 -54.24 6.04
C ALA A 411 -17.54 -55.15 5.10
N GLY A 412 -16.85 -54.55 4.13
CA GLY A 412 -15.62 -55.07 3.56
C GLY A 412 -15.28 -54.49 2.18
N PRO A 413 -14.00 -54.47 1.73
CA PRO A 413 -12.78 -54.67 2.52
C PRO A 413 -11.71 -53.58 2.33
N SER A 414 -10.96 -53.44 3.41
CA SER A 414 -9.65 -52.87 3.66
C SER A 414 -8.61 -53.03 2.53
N GLY A 415 -7.87 -51.96 2.26
CA GLY A 415 -6.46 -52.00 1.85
C GLY A 415 -5.61 -51.31 2.94
N PRO A 416 -4.37 -51.75 3.22
CA PRO A 416 -3.60 -51.27 4.36
C PRO A 416 -3.11 -49.84 4.14
N ALA A 417 -3.28 -48.99 5.15
CA ALA A 417 -2.64 -47.68 5.22
C ALA A 417 -1.14 -47.89 5.50
N GLU A 418 -0.32 -47.44 4.55
CA GLU A 418 1.11 -47.29 4.72
C GLU A 418 1.34 -46.03 5.56
N GLU A 419 1.89 -46.21 6.76
CA GLU A 419 2.23 -45.16 7.70
C GLU A 419 3.49 -44.45 7.19
N VAL A 420 3.30 -43.35 6.44
CA VAL A 420 4.40 -42.48 6.03
C VAL A 420 4.67 -41.48 7.15
N GLU A 421 5.64 -41.83 7.99
CA GLU A 421 6.25 -40.94 8.97
C GLU A 421 7.05 -39.86 8.22
N VAL A 422 6.45 -38.68 8.03
CA VAL A 422 7.12 -37.51 7.46
C VAL A 422 7.90 -36.82 8.59
N GLU A 423 9.15 -37.24 8.75
CA GLU A 423 10.15 -36.60 9.60
C GLU A 423 10.55 -35.25 8.95
N TRP A 424 10.15 -34.13 9.56
CA TRP A 424 10.55 -32.80 9.14
C TRP A 424 11.95 -32.49 9.68
N PRO A 425 13.00 -32.33 8.86
CA PRO A 425 14.30 -31.90 9.37
C PRO A 425 14.25 -30.40 9.70
N LEU A 426 14.15 -30.10 10.98
CA LEU A 426 14.54 -28.81 11.56
C LEU A 426 16.05 -28.64 11.43
N ALA A 427 16.53 -28.23 10.26
CA ALA A 427 17.90 -27.78 10.08
C ALA A 427 17.99 -26.30 10.47
N ALA A 428 18.50 -26.04 11.69
CA ALA A 428 18.97 -24.72 12.10
C ALA A 428 20.18 -24.32 11.22
N PRO A 429 20.28 -23.06 10.76
CA PRO A 429 21.51 -22.61 10.09
C PRO A 429 22.65 -22.53 11.10
N GLN A 430 23.68 -23.34 10.87
CA GLN A 430 24.94 -23.28 11.61
C GLN A 430 25.65 -21.96 11.32
N ALA A 431 26.09 -21.29 12.38
CA ALA A 431 27.01 -20.17 12.32
C ALA A 431 28.41 -20.68 11.89
N PRO A 432 29.14 -19.97 11.02
CA PRO A 432 30.54 -20.28 10.76
C PRO A 432 31.44 -19.63 11.82
N GLU A 433 32.09 -20.46 12.64
CA GLU A 433 33.29 -20.09 13.41
C GLU A 433 34.57 -20.44 12.63
N ASP A 434 35.58 -19.57 12.83
CA ASP A 434 37.03 -19.68 12.52
C ASP A 434 37.45 -19.85 11.04
N GLY A 435 38.16 -18.92 10.39
CA GLY A 435 39.48 -18.31 10.71
C GLY A 435 40.37 -18.50 9.45
N PRO A 436 41.35 -17.64 9.12
CA PRO A 436 42.52 -17.50 9.98
C PRO A 436 43.14 -16.08 10.08
N GLU A 437 43.83 -15.91 11.20
CA GLU A 437 45.05 -15.15 11.46
C GLU A 437 45.64 -14.29 10.31
N GLY A 438 45.67 -12.99 10.55
CA GLY A 438 46.48 -12.02 9.80
C GLY A 438 46.94 -10.90 10.72
N GLY A 439 48.17 -11.03 11.23
CA GLY A 439 48.80 -10.08 12.15
C GLY A 439 48.96 -8.68 11.57
N GLY A 440 48.80 -7.68 12.43
CA GLY A 440 48.99 -6.27 12.11
C GLY A 440 49.35 -5.47 13.36
N SER A 441 50.61 -5.58 13.76
CA SER A 441 51.27 -4.72 14.73
C SER A 441 51.14 -3.25 14.31
N TRP A 442 50.59 -2.39 15.18
CA TRP A 442 50.80 -0.96 15.10
C TRP A 442 51.53 -0.49 16.35
N SER A 443 52.78 -0.17 16.09
CA SER A 443 53.73 0.54 16.94
C SER A 443 53.17 1.87 17.40
N THR A 444 53.15 2.10 18.71
CA THR A 444 53.13 3.45 19.29
C THR A 444 54.55 3.98 19.35
N ALA A 445 54.82 5.07 18.63
CA ALA A 445 55.98 5.92 18.84
C ALA A 445 55.60 7.37 18.55
N ASP A 446 55.89 8.20 19.55
CA ASP A 446 56.00 9.67 19.63
C ASP A 446 54.77 10.57 19.45
#